data_AF-A0A813G8S4-F1
#
_entry.id   AF-A0A813G8S4-F1
#
_cell.length_a   1.000
_cell.length_b   1.000
_cell.length_c   1.000
_cell.angle_alpha   90.00
_cell.angle_beta   90.00
_cell.angle_gamma   90.00
#
_symmetry.space_group_name_H-M   'P 1'
#
loop_
_entity.id
_entity.type
_entity.pdbx_description
1 polymer ?
#
loop_
_entity_poly.entity_id
_entity_poly.type
_entity_poly.pdbx_seq_one_letter_code
_entity_poly.pdbx_strand_id
1 'polypeptide(L)'
;MDWLVVTPIAVLELHLSHNFIPREGAVDILKAIAYNTAYPIETGRGRVLPLWLRLEQNMVVQPDELVKGADAQMKKIREASGQFVSSGPMLCECKDTGCRSDFCSLARPGGHCPLAQLTYLSHQRDARVRIPAEAQAWQAGSGKVSRDTTPAATPTNASSLAVDVASSDYKPIL
;
A
#
# COMPACT_ATOMS: atom_id res chain seq x y z
N MET A 1 11.07 -6.39 -3.03
CA MET A 1 10.45 -5.75 -1.85
C MET A 1 9.66 -4.57 -2.38
N ASP A 2 8.37 -4.48 -2.10
CA ASP A 2 7.52 -3.38 -2.57
C ASP A 2 7.84 -2.12 -1.76
N TRP A 3 8.27 -1.05 -2.43
CA TRP A 3 8.73 0.18 -1.78
C TRP A 3 7.60 0.87 -1.02
N LEU A 4 6.35 0.73 -1.49
CA LEU A 4 5.19 1.38 -0.88
C LEU A 4 4.85 0.75 0.48
N VAL A 5 5.21 -0.52 0.68
CA VAL A 5 5.03 -1.23 1.97
C VAL A 5 6.01 -0.73 3.03
N VAL A 6 7.22 -0.32 2.63
CA VAL A 6 8.37 -0.18 3.55
C VAL A 6 8.87 1.25 3.69
N THR A 7 8.37 2.17 2.85
CA THR A 7 8.72 3.58 2.97
C THR A 7 8.29 4.11 4.34
N PRO A 8 9.21 4.70 5.13
CA PRO A 8 8.87 5.26 6.44
C PRO A 8 8.08 6.57 6.32
N ILE A 9 8.07 7.17 5.12
CA ILE A 9 7.35 8.41 4.82
C ILE A 9 6.19 8.05 3.89
N ALA A 10 4.98 8.34 4.34
CA ALA A 10 3.80 8.18 3.51
C ALA A 10 3.77 9.23 2.41
N VAL A 11 3.62 8.77 1.17
CA VAL A 11 3.45 9.61 -0.02
C VAL A 11 2.06 10.24 0.02
N LEU A 12 1.97 11.56 -0.19
CA LEU A 12 0.70 12.30 -0.20
C LEU A 12 -0.13 12.06 -1.46
N GLU A 13 0.53 12.05 -2.61
CA GLU A 13 -0.11 11.92 -3.91
C GLU A 13 0.66 10.91 -4.78
N LEU A 14 -0.06 9.96 -5.37
CA LEU A 14 0.49 8.97 -6.28
C LEU A 14 -0.31 8.97 -7.58
N HIS A 15 0.34 9.40 -8.66
CA HIS A 15 -0.26 9.50 -9.98
C HIS A 15 0.20 8.34 -10.86
N LEU A 16 -0.71 7.42 -11.16
CA LEU A 16 -0.47 6.26 -12.00
C LEU A 16 -1.37 6.25 -13.24
N SER A 17 -1.85 7.42 -13.65
CA SER A 17 -2.73 7.57 -14.79
C SER A 17 -2.05 7.18 -16.12
N HIS A 18 -2.86 6.77 -17.10
CA HIS A 18 -2.44 6.47 -18.48
C HIS A 18 -1.50 5.27 -18.63
N ASN A 19 -1.39 4.42 -17.62
CA ASN A 19 -0.64 3.18 -17.69
C ASN A 19 -1.54 2.02 -18.19
N PHE A 20 -1.09 0.78 -17.94
CA PHE A 20 -1.80 -0.45 -18.26
C PHE A 20 -2.02 -1.30 -17.01
N ILE A 21 -2.25 -0.65 -15.85
CA ILE A 21 -2.42 -1.34 -14.58
C ILE A 21 -3.76 -2.10 -14.63
N PRO A 22 -3.75 -3.45 -14.50
CA PRO A 22 -4.98 -4.21 -14.45
C PRO A 22 -5.60 -4.14 -13.04
N ARG A 23 -6.80 -4.70 -12.90
CA ARG A 23 -7.53 -4.74 -11.62
C ARG A 23 -6.67 -5.31 -10.49
N GLU A 24 -5.94 -6.38 -10.76
CA GLU A 24 -5.09 -7.08 -9.79
C GLU A 24 -3.95 -6.18 -9.31
N GLY A 25 -3.29 -5.46 -10.22
CA GLY A 25 -2.23 -4.52 -9.88
C GLY A 25 -2.73 -3.35 -9.02
N ALA A 26 -3.93 -2.84 -9.31
CA ALA A 26 -4.57 -1.82 -8.47
C ALA A 26 -4.90 -2.36 -7.06
N VAL A 27 -5.35 -3.61 -6.94
CA VAL A 27 -5.57 -4.27 -5.65
C VAL A 27 -4.25 -4.44 -4.88
N ASP A 28 -3.17 -4.83 -5.54
CA ASP A 28 -1.87 -4.98 -4.89
C ASP A 28 -1.31 -3.66 -4.36
N ILE A 29 -1.46 -2.57 -5.11
CA ILE A 29 -1.14 -1.21 -4.63
C ILE A 29 -1.93 -0.88 -3.36
N LEU A 30 -3.24 -1.14 -3.36
CA LEU A 30 -4.11 -0.89 -2.21
C LEU A 30 -3.74 -1.72 -0.98
N LYS A 31 -3.37 -2.99 -1.18
CA LYS A 31 -2.87 -3.85 -0.11
C LYS A 31 -1.54 -3.34 0.43
N ALA A 32 -0.64 -2.86 -0.44
CA ALA A 32 0.63 -2.29 -0.01
C ALA A 32 0.44 -1.07 0.90
N ILE A 33 -0.50 -0.19 0.56
CA ILE A 33 -0.92 0.94 1.41
C ILE A 33 -1.48 0.45 2.75
N ALA A 34 -2.25 -0.63 2.76
CA ALA A 34 -2.79 -1.21 3.99
C ALA A 34 -1.71 -1.85 4.88
N TYR A 35 -0.63 -2.39 4.33
CA TYR A 35 0.48 -2.90 5.15
C TYR A 35 1.30 -1.78 5.79
N ASN A 36 1.41 -0.62 5.13
CA ASN A 36 2.28 0.45 5.60
C ASN A 36 1.63 1.28 6.73
N THR A 37 2.23 1.23 7.92
CA THR A 37 1.81 1.97 9.11
C THR A 37 1.88 3.49 8.98
N ALA A 38 2.62 4.03 7.99
CA ALA A 38 2.72 5.46 7.76
C ALA A 38 1.42 6.07 7.20
N TYR A 39 0.46 5.24 6.77
CA TYR A 39 -0.87 5.68 6.32
C TYR A 39 -1.94 5.46 7.40
N PRO A 40 -2.95 6.37 7.52
CA PRO A 40 -3.09 7.62 6.77
C PRO A 40 -2.06 8.67 7.22
N ILE A 41 -1.84 9.71 6.40
CA ILE A 41 -0.81 10.71 6.68
C ILE A 41 -1.28 11.63 7.79
N GLU A 42 -0.50 11.76 8.85
CA GLU A 42 -0.65 12.82 9.83
C GLU A 42 0.14 14.06 9.40
N THR A 43 -0.56 15.15 9.12
CA THR A 43 0.07 16.45 8.85
C THR A 43 0.39 17.17 10.16
N GLY A 44 1.35 18.09 10.13
CA GLY A 44 1.83 18.84 11.33
C GLY A 44 0.79 19.70 12.07
N ARG A 45 -0.49 19.66 11.69
CA ARG A 45 -1.62 20.31 12.38
C ARG A 45 -2.62 19.33 12.99
N GLY A 46 -2.21 18.07 13.21
CA GLY A 46 -3.08 17.01 13.74
C GLY A 46 -4.19 16.59 12.76
N ARG A 47 -4.07 16.97 11.49
CA ARG A 47 -5.01 16.60 10.43
C ARG A 47 -4.50 15.35 9.74
N VAL A 48 -5.39 14.37 9.61
CA VAL A 48 -5.17 13.12 8.88
C VAL A 48 -5.68 13.23 7.44
N LEU A 49 -4.92 12.70 6.48
CA LEU A 49 -5.28 12.68 5.07
C LEU A 49 -5.04 11.29 4.46
N PRO A 50 -5.95 10.80 3.60
CA PRO A 50 -5.69 9.61 2.80
C PRO A 50 -4.62 9.91 1.74
N LEU A 51 -3.97 8.87 1.22
CA LEU A 51 -3.21 8.97 -0.03
C LEU A 51 -4.15 9.40 -1.17
N TRP A 52 -3.81 10.45 -1.90
CA TRP A 52 -4.49 10.77 -3.15
C TRP A 52 -3.95 9.88 -4.28
N LEU A 53 -4.72 8.86 -4.66
CA LEU A 53 -4.32 7.85 -5.65
C LEU A 53 -5.12 8.05 -6.94
N ARG A 54 -4.41 8.41 -8.02
CA ARG A 54 -4.99 8.61 -9.35
C ARG A 54 -4.70 7.41 -10.25
N LEU A 55 -5.76 6.71 -10.66
CA LEU A 55 -5.69 5.48 -11.47
C LEU A 55 -6.42 5.62 -12.81
N GLU A 56 -6.56 6.83 -13.32
CA GLU A 56 -7.25 7.14 -14.57
C GLU A 56 -6.58 6.47 -15.78
N GLN A 57 -7.34 6.12 -16.82
CA GLN A 57 -6.82 5.60 -18.09
C GLN A 57 -5.89 4.38 -17.90
N ASN A 58 -6.25 3.48 -16.98
CA ASN A 58 -5.64 2.16 -16.81
C ASN A 58 -6.57 1.07 -17.38
N MET A 59 -6.41 -0.18 -16.93
CA MET A 59 -7.22 -1.33 -17.36
C MET A 59 -7.99 -1.97 -16.20
N VAL A 60 -8.50 -1.14 -15.28
CA VAL A 60 -9.26 -1.63 -14.13
C VAL A 60 -10.67 -2.03 -14.57
N VAL A 61 -10.96 -3.32 -14.64
CA VAL A 61 -12.32 -3.82 -14.92
C VAL A 61 -13.20 -3.78 -13.67
N GLN A 62 -14.47 -3.38 -13.85
CA GLN A 62 -15.48 -3.25 -12.80
C GLN A 62 -14.98 -2.46 -11.55
N PRO A 63 -14.69 -1.15 -11.70
CA PRO A 63 -14.18 -0.29 -10.64
C PRO A 63 -14.92 -0.40 -9.29
N ASP A 64 -16.25 -0.37 -9.30
CA ASP A 64 -17.06 -0.42 -8.08
C ASP A 64 -16.81 -1.70 -7.26
N GLU A 65 -16.68 -2.84 -7.96
CA GLU A 65 -16.39 -4.11 -7.32
C GLU A 65 -14.94 -4.20 -6.83
N LEU A 66 -14.00 -3.49 -7.47
CA LEU A 66 -12.63 -3.36 -6.95
C LEU A 66 -12.66 -2.62 -5.62
N VAL A 67 -13.37 -1.48 -5.53
CA VAL A 67 -13.42 -0.68 -4.30
C VAL A 67 -13.95 -1.52 -3.14
N LYS A 68 -15.10 -2.19 -3.32
CA LYS A 68 -15.69 -3.05 -2.26
C LYS A 68 -14.74 -4.18 -1.84
N GLY A 69 -14.14 -4.87 -2.82
CA GLY A 69 -13.25 -5.99 -2.57
C GLY A 69 -11.95 -5.57 -1.87
N ALA A 70 -11.33 -4.49 -2.34
CA ALA A 70 -10.11 -3.96 -1.77
C ALA A 70 -10.34 -3.40 -0.36
N ASP A 71 -11.46 -2.69 -0.11
CA ASP A 71 -11.81 -2.17 1.22
C ASP A 71 -11.82 -3.29 2.28
N ALA A 72 -12.51 -4.40 1.97
CA ALA A 72 -12.57 -5.56 2.85
C ALA A 72 -11.20 -6.23 3.05
N GLN A 73 -10.37 -6.31 2.01
CA GLN A 73 -9.01 -6.86 2.12
C GLN A 73 -8.10 -5.97 2.97
N MET A 74 -8.16 -4.65 2.79
CA MET A 74 -7.38 -3.68 3.55
C MET A 74 -7.74 -3.72 5.05
N LYS A 75 -9.02 -3.86 5.38
CA LYS A 75 -9.47 -4.08 6.77
C LYS A 75 -8.84 -5.31 7.40
N LYS A 76 -8.94 -6.46 6.72
CA LYS A 76 -8.32 -7.72 7.18
C LYS A 76 -6.81 -7.59 7.39
N ILE A 77 -6.12 -6.87 6.51
CA ILE A 77 -4.67 -6.62 6.63
C ILE A 77 -4.36 -5.81 7.90
N ARG A 78 -5.10 -4.71 8.13
CA ARG A 78 -4.89 -3.86 9.32
C ARG A 78 -5.23 -4.61 10.62
N GLU A 79 -6.31 -5.36 10.63
CA GLU A 79 -6.72 -6.22 11.76
C GLU A 79 -5.63 -7.25 12.10
N ALA A 80 -5.15 -7.98 11.09
CA ALA A 80 -4.11 -8.99 11.28
C ALA A 80 -2.76 -8.41 11.73
N SER A 81 -2.50 -7.14 11.39
CA SER A 81 -1.27 -6.42 11.77
C SER A 81 -1.36 -5.75 13.15
N GLY A 82 -2.47 -5.92 13.88
CA GLY A 82 -2.71 -5.29 15.18
C GLY A 82 -2.84 -3.76 15.11
N GLN A 83 -3.06 -3.21 13.91
CA GLN A 83 -3.24 -1.78 13.71
C GLN A 83 -4.69 -1.38 13.99
N PHE A 84 -4.89 -0.14 14.42
CA PHE A 84 -6.24 0.36 14.69
C PHE A 84 -7.10 0.31 13.41
N VAL A 85 -8.23 -0.38 13.50
CA VAL A 85 -9.19 -0.52 12.40
C VAL A 85 -10.44 0.25 12.81
N SER A 86 -10.62 1.41 12.21
CA SER A 86 -11.87 2.17 12.34
C SER A 86 -13.03 1.41 11.70
N SER A 87 -14.25 1.61 12.19
CA SER A 87 -15.48 1.07 11.58
C SER A 87 -15.83 1.65 10.20
N GLY A 88 -15.18 2.75 9.80
CA GLY A 88 -15.38 3.39 8.50
C GLY A 88 -14.73 2.66 7.31
N PRO A 89 -14.94 3.14 6.08
CA PRO A 89 -14.32 2.59 4.87
C PRO A 89 -12.81 2.90 4.81
N MET A 90 -12.00 1.92 4.44
CA MET A 90 -10.56 2.13 4.16
C MET A 90 -10.32 2.93 2.89
N LEU A 91 -11.30 3.00 1.99
CA LEU A 91 -11.22 3.69 0.71
C LEU A 91 -12.26 4.81 0.59
N CYS A 92 -11.84 5.96 0.08
CA CYS A 92 -12.73 7.02 -0.39
C CYS A 92 -12.74 7.03 -1.92
N GLU A 93 -13.86 6.72 -2.55
CA GLU A 93 -14.01 6.88 -4.00
C GLU A 93 -14.50 8.30 -4.32
N CYS A 94 -13.70 9.09 -5.05
CA CYS A 94 -14.07 10.46 -5.42
C CYS A 94 -15.08 10.47 -6.58
N LYS A 95 -16.33 10.13 -6.26
CA LYS A 95 -17.45 10.23 -7.20
C LYS A 95 -17.98 11.66 -7.34
N ASP A 96 -17.84 12.48 -6.30
CA ASP A 96 -18.36 13.85 -6.23
C ASP A 96 -17.24 14.91 -6.18
N THR A 97 -17.61 16.17 -6.44
CA THR A 97 -16.68 17.33 -6.51
C THR A 97 -16.08 17.78 -5.19
N GLY A 98 -16.45 17.15 -4.06
CA GLY A 98 -16.03 17.62 -2.73
C GLY A 98 -14.61 17.21 -2.34
N CYS A 99 -14.09 16.10 -2.84
CA CYS A 99 -12.77 15.59 -2.45
C CYS A 99 -11.64 16.19 -3.29
N ARG A 100 -10.53 16.54 -2.66
CA ARG A 100 -9.31 17.11 -3.25
C ARG A 100 -8.05 16.44 -2.68
N SER A 101 -6.88 16.65 -3.26
CA SER A 101 -5.65 16.01 -2.75
C SER A 101 -5.30 16.45 -1.34
N ASP A 102 -5.72 17.65 -0.99
CA ASP A 102 -5.61 18.23 0.34
C ASP A 102 -6.88 18.05 1.18
N PHE A 103 -7.90 17.30 0.77
CA PHE A 103 -9.18 17.19 1.50
C PHE A 103 -10.00 15.93 1.15
N CYS A 104 -10.42 15.20 2.19
CA CYS A 104 -11.32 14.05 2.07
C CYS A 104 -12.62 14.31 2.83
N SER A 105 -13.77 14.11 2.18
CA SER A 105 -15.09 14.31 2.82
C SER A 105 -15.42 13.23 3.87
N LEU A 106 -14.75 12.08 3.80
CA LEU A 106 -14.91 11.00 4.78
C LEU A 106 -13.96 11.12 5.98
N ALA A 107 -12.90 11.93 5.87
CA ALA A 107 -11.96 12.16 6.95
C ALA A 107 -12.56 13.10 8.00
N ARG A 108 -12.55 12.67 9.27
CA ARG A 108 -13.04 13.47 10.40
C ARG A 108 -11.89 13.82 11.35
N PRO A 109 -11.79 15.07 11.84
CA PRO A 109 -10.83 15.42 12.89
C PRO A 109 -11.01 14.52 14.12
N GLY A 110 -9.93 13.90 14.59
CA GLY A 110 -9.95 12.98 15.74
C GLY A 110 -10.77 11.69 15.52
N GLY A 111 -11.16 11.40 14.28
CA GLY A 111 -12.02 10.27 13.95
C GLY A 111 -11.45 9.41 12.83
N HIS A 112 -12.36 8.78 12.09
CA HIS A 112 -12.02 7.94 10.95
C HIS A 112 -11.40 8.74 9.80
N CYS A 113 -10.37 8.18 9.17
CA CYS A 113 -9.80 8.64 7.92
C CYS A 113 -9.51 7.42 7.03
N PRO A 114 -9.99 7.38 5.78
CA PRO A 114 -9.59 6.37 4.81
C PRO A 114 -8.07 6.35 4.61
N LEU A 115 -7.53 5.22 4.17
CA LEU A 115 -6.10 5.08 3.86
C LEU A 115 -5.76 5.64 2.48
N ALA A 116 -6.69 5.50 1.53
CA ALA A 116 -6.52 6.00 0.18
C ALA A 116 -7.82 6.60 -0.37
N GLN A 117 -7.63 7.59 -1.22
CA GLN A 117 -8.67 8.30 -1.94
C GLN A 117 -8.47 8.07 -3.44
N LEU A 118 -9.41 7.36 -4.05
CA LEU A 118 -9.36 6.89 -5.43
C LEU A 118 -10.01 7.91 -6.36
N THR A 119 -9.21 8.47 -7.26
CA THR A 119 -9.66 9.55 -8.14
C THR A 119 -9.73 9.09 -9.58
N TYR A 120 -10.83 9.48 -10.24
CA TYR A 120 -11.15 9.12 -11.63
C TYR A 120 -11.09 7.61 -11.91
N LEU A 121 -11.40 6.77 -10.91
CA LEU A 121 -11.33 5.32 -11.05
C LEU A 121 -12.32 4.79 -12.10
N SER A 122 -13.44 5.49 -12.31
CA SER A 122 -14.42 5.16 -13.36
C SER A 122 -13.93 5.45 -14.78
N HIS A 123 -12.86 6.25 -14.95
CA HIS A 123 -12.34 6.67 -16.25
C HIS A 123 -11.24 5.74 -16.74
N GLN A 124 -11.58 4.49 -17.05
CA GLN A 124 -10.62 3.48 -17.51
C GLN A 124 -10.53 3.45 -19.04
N ARG A 125 -9.44 2.86 -19.57
CA ARG A 125 -9.29 2.66 -21.01
C ARG A 125 -10.40 1.75 -21.53
N ASP A 126 -10.75 1.98 -22.79
CA ASP A 126 -11.62 1.06 -23.53
C ASP A 126 -10.96 -0.32 -23.62
N ALA A 127 -11.73 -1.39 -23.40
CA ALA A 127 -11.26 -2.77 -23.48
C ALA A 127 -10.68 -3.15 -24.85
N ARG A 128 -10.98 -2.37 -25.90
CA ARG A 128 -10.47 -2.55 -27.26
C ARG A 128 -9.07 -1.95 -27.47
N VAL A 129 -8.54 -1.21 -26.50
CA VAL A 129 -7.19 -0.63 -26.62
C VAL A 129 -6.15 -1.75 -26.69
N ARG A 130 -5.30 -1.69 -27.71
CA ARG A 130 -4.18 -2.61 -27.86
C ARG A 130 -3.16 -2.37 -26.74
N ILE A 131 -2.89 -3.42 -25.97
CA ILE A 131 -1.88 -3.41 -24.90
C ILE A 131 -0.51 -3.70 -25.53
N PRO A 132 0.51 -2.85 -25.33
CA PRO A 132 1.89 -3.13 -25.75
C PRO A 132 2.40 -4.44 -25.13
N ALA A 133 3.26 -5.16 -25.85
CA ALA A 133 3.75 -6.48 -25.42
C ALA A 133 4.47 -6.41 -24.06
N GLU A 134 5.16 -5.30 -23.79
CA GLU A 134 5.88 -5.02 -22.55
C GLU A 134 4.92 -4.96 -21.35
N ALA A 135 3.71 -4.45 -21.54
CA ALA A 135 2.68 -4.35 -20.51
C ALA A 135 1.90 -5.67 -20.32
N GLN A 136 1.97 -6.59 -21.28
CA GLN A 136 1.33 -7.92 -21.17
C GLN A 136 2.07 -8.84 -20.20
N ALA A 137 3.32 -8.52 -19.84
CA ALA A 137 4.12 -9.31 -18.91
C ALA A 137 3.44 -9.52 -17.54
N TRP A 138 2.56 -8.61 -17.13
CA TRP A 138 1.77 -8.76 -15.90
C TRP A 138 0.87 -10.01 -15.93
N GLN A 139 0.32 -10.36 -17.09
CA GLN A 139 -0.55 -11.53 -17.25
C GLN A 139 0.22 -12.84 -17.08
N ALA A 140 1.50 -12.87 -17.50
CA ALA A 140 2.35 -14.05 -17.41
C ALA A 140 2.81 -14.37 -15.98
N GLY A 141 2.89 -13.37 -15.09
CA GLY A 141 3.44 -13.51 -13.74
C GLY A 141 2.45 -13.89 -12.63
N SER A 142 1.14 -13.91 -12.93
CA SER A 142 0.10 -14.25 -11.92
C SER A 142 -0.05 -15.77 -11.71
N GLY A 143 0.65 -16.59 -12.50
CA GLY A 143 0.83 -18.01 -12.24
C GLY A 143 1.80 -18.19 -11.07
N LYS A 144 1.24 -18.39 -9.87
CA LYS A 144 1.92 -18.84 -8.64
C LYS A 144 3.43 -18.61 -8.64
N VAL A 145 3.88 -17.51 -8.03
CA VAL A 145 5.24 -17.46 -7.48
C VAL A 145 5.33 -18.60 -6.46
N SER A 146 5.76 -19.76 -6.95
CA SER A 146 6.19 -20.87 -6.11
C SER A 146 7.31 -20.29 -5.27
N ARG A 147 7.09 -20.21 -3.95
CA ARG A 147 8.19 -19.97 -3.02
C ARG A 147 9.08 -21.20 -3.13
N ASP A 148 10.03 -21.16 -4.07
CA ASP A 148 11.13 -22.09 -4.08
C ASP A 148 11.83 -21.92 -2.74
N THR A 149 11.53 -22.89 -1.89
CA THR A 149 12.14 -23.06 -0.58
C THR A 149 13.51 -23.62 -0.89
N THR A 150 14.48 -22.74 -1.12
CA THR A 150 15.89 -23.14 -1.08
C THR A 150 16.14 -23.71 0.32
N PRO A 151 16.50 -24.99 0.48
CA PRO A 151 16.80 -25.53 1.79
C PRO A 151 18.04 -24.83 2.33
N ALA A 152 17.90 -24.26 3.53
CA ALA A 152 19.00 -23.67 4.28
C ALA A 152 20.09 -24.73 4.49
N ALA A 153 21.27 -24.49 3.93
CA ALA A 153 22.47 -25.23 4.27
C ALA A 153 22.76 -25.04 5.77
N THR A 154 22.78 -26.16 6.49
CA THR A 154 23.13 -26.25 7.90
C THR A 154 24.60 -25.85 8.09
N PRO A 155 24.94 -24.84 8.93
CA PRO A 155 26.30 -24.70 9.41
C PRO A 155 26.50 -25.67 10.58
N THR A 156 27.35 -26.66 10.35
CA THR A 156 27.94 -27.53 11.37
C THR A 156 28.67 -26.72 12.44
N ASN A 157 28.33 -27.01 13.70
CA ASN A 157 29.07 -26.57 14.87
C ASN A 157 30.53 -27.02 14.83
N ALA A 158 31.46 -26.10 15.06
CA ALA A 158 32.78 -26.39 15.59
C ALA A 158 33.14 -25.36 16.69
N SER A 159 33.78 -25.87 17.72
CA SER A 159 33.85 -25.36 19.09
C SER A 159 34.94 -24.31 19.32
N SER A 160 34.67 -23.45 20.32
CA SER A 160 35.57 -22.82 21.28
C SER A 160 36.82 -22.05 20.81
N LEU A 161 36.86 -20.76 21.15
CA LEU A 161 37.96 -20.18 21.93
C LEU A 161 37.45 -18.95 22.68
N ALA A 162 37.54 -19.03 24.01
CA ALA A 162 37.26 -17.96 24.95
C ALA A 162 38.34 -16.89 24.88
N VAL A 163 37.96 -15.62 24.95
CA VAL A 163 38.76 -14.55 25.56
C VAL A 163 37.81 -13.58 26.27
N ASP A 164 37.95 -13.49 27.58
CA ASP A 164 37.33 -12.50 28.46
C ASP A 164 37.92 -11.08 28.24
N VAL A 165 37.16 -10.10 28.74
CA VAL A 165 37.60 -8.88 29.47
C VAL A 165 37.17 -7.53 28.85
N ALA A 166 36.59 -6.74 29.76
CA ALA A 166 36.46 -5.28 29.84
C ALA A 166 35.20 -4.60 29.27
N SER A 167 34.24 -4.48 30.19
CA SER A 167 33.32 -3.35 30.37
C SER A 167 34.04 -2.00 30.30
N SER A 168 33.53 -1.07 29.49
CA SER A 168 33.76 0.37 29.67
C SER A 168 32.47 1.14 29.46
N ASP A 169 32.08 1.82 30.53
CA ASP A 169 31.01 2.80 30.61
C ASP A 169 31.07 3.86 29.50
N TYR A 170 29.92 4.17 28.90
CA TYR A 170 29.73 5.41 28.16
C TYR A 170 28.50 6.13 28.72
N LYS A 171 28.76 7.25 29.42
CA LYS A 171 27.76 8.25 29.82
C LYS A 171 27.73 9.41 28.81
N PRO A 172 26.59 10.09 28.66
CA PRO A 172 26.38 11.09 27.61
C PRO A 172 27.01 12.44 27.96
N ILE A 173 27.38 13.19 26.92
CA ILE A 173 27.77 14.60 27.01
C ILE A 173 26.54 15.45 26.68
N LEU A 174 26.35 16.49 27.50
CA LEU A 174 25.34 17.54 27.48
C LEU A 174 25.18 18.24 26.13
#